data_AF-A0A3D1A1Y0-F1
#
_entry.id   AF-A0A3D1A1Y0-F1
#
_cell.length_a   1.000
_cell.length_b   1.000
_cell.length_c   1.000
_cell.angle_alpha   90.00
_cell.angle_beta   90.00
_cell.angle_gamma   90.00
#
_symmetry.space_group_name_H-M   'P 1'
#
loop_
_entity.id
_entity.type
_entity.pdbx_description
1 polymer ?
#
loop_
_entity_poly.entity_id
_entity_poly.type
_entity_poly.pdbx_seq_one_letter_code
_entity_poly.pdbx_strand_id
1 'polypeptide(L)'
;FLIGVPWEETGQVGSLLGQKFMLNEFIAYLDFVANHQNLSSRTQAIVTFALCGFACLSSIAIVVGGIGVLVPERRQEMSELGLLAVIAATLANLMSATIAGIMISI
;
A
#
# COMPACT_ATOMS: atom_id res chain seq x y z
N PHE A 1 3.37 8.12 -10.68
CA PHE A 1 4.01 9.41 -11.03
C PHE A 1 4.42 10.19 -9.78
N LEU A 2 3.48 10.64 -8.93
CA LEU A 2 3.78 11.52 -7.78
C LEU A 2 4.84 10.99 -6.81
N ILE A 3 4.94 9.68 -6.61
CA ILE A 3 5.94 9.04 -5.74
C ILE A 3 7.32 8.84 -6.40
N GLY A 4 7.58 9.44 -7.57
CA GLY A 4 8.88 9.41 -8.24
C GLY A 4 9.06 8.33 -9.33
N VAL A 5 7.98 7.68 -9.77
CA VAL A 5 8.00 6.66 -10.84
C VAL A 5 7.92 7.32 -12.23
N PRO A 6 8.79 6.95 -13.20
CA PRO A 6 8.73 7.40 -14.60
C PRO A 6 7.37 7.14 -15.24
N TRP A 7 6.91 8.05 -16.10
CA TRP A 7 5.55 8.02 -16.67
C TRP A 7 5.23 6.69 -17.35
N GLU A 8 6.21 6.13 -18.06
CA GLU A 8 6.15 4.90 -18.84
C GLU A 8 5.84 3.68 -17.95
N GLU A 9 6.29 3.69 -16.69
CA GLU A 9 6.12 2.59 -15.74
C GLU A 9 4.89 2.78 -14.83
N THR A 10 4.27 3.97 -14.86
CA THR A 10 3.17 4.30 -13.93
C THR A 10 1.93 3.45 -14.11
N GLY A 11 1.66 2.96 -15.33
CA GLY A 11 0.51 2.08 -15.59
C GLY A 11 0.63 0.77 -14.81
N GLN A 12 1.80 0.12 -14.90
CA GLN A 12 2.07 -1.12 -14.18
C GLN A 12 2.08 -0.89 -12.67
N VAL A 13 2.77 0.15 -12.19
CA VAL A 13 2.81 0.48 -10.75
C VAL A 13 1.42 0.82 -10.21
N GLY A 14 0.60 1.55 -10.97
CA GLY A 14 -0.77 1.90 -10.60
C GLY A 14 -1.65 0.65 -10.43
N SER A 15 -1.50 -0.34 -11.31
CA SER A 15 -2.18 -1.64 -11.18
C SER A 15 -1.84 -2.33 -9.85
N LEU A 16 -0.55 -2.40 -9.51
CA LEU A 16 -0.08 -3.02 -8.27
C LEU A 16 -0.63 -2.30 -7.02
N LEU A 17 -0.62 -0.96 -7.02
CA LEU A 17 -1.18 -0.17 -5.92
C LEU A 17 -2.70 -0.35 -5.81
N GLY A 18 -3.40 -0.45 -6.93
CA GLY A 18 -4.83 -0.74 -6.97
C GLY A 18 -5.16 -2.13 -6.42
N GLN A 19 -4.42 -3.16 -6.84
CA GLN A 19 -4.53 -4.52 -6.30
C GLN A 19 -4.30 -4.54 -4.79
N LYS A 20 -3.25 -3.85 -4.31
CA LYS A 20 -3.00 -3.72 -2.88
C LYS A 20 -4.19 -3.11 -2.15
N PHE A 21 -4.69 -1.97 -2.62
CA PHE A 21 -5.75 -1.23 -1.94
C PHE A 21 -7.07 -2.01 -1.91
N MET A 22 -7.46 -2.61 -3.04
CA MET A 22 -8.74 -3.32 -3.19
C MET A 22 -8.70 -4.74 -2.62
N LEU A 23 -7.58 -5.45 -2.74
CA LEU A 23 -7.45 -6.84 -2.33
C LEU A 23 -6.56 -6.96 -1.08
N ASN A 24 -5.24 -6.97 -1.27
CA ASN A 24 -4.21 -6.96 -0.25
C ASN A 24 -2.81 -6.87 -0.89
N GLU A 25 -1.82 -6.58 -0.07
CA GLU A 25 -0.41 -6.51 -0.45
C GLU A 25 0.18 -7.85 -0.92
N PHE A 26 -0.29 -9.00 -0.43
CA PHE A 26 0.24 -10.30 -0.86
C PHE A 26 -0.04 -10.58 -2.34
N ILE A 27 -1.26 -10.31 -2.80
CA ILE A 27 -1.63 -10.45 -4.22
C ILE A 27 -0.81 -9.48 -5.07
N ALA A 28 -0.67 -8.23 -4.62
CA ALA A 28 0.15 -7.25 -5.31
C ALA A 28 1.63 -7.66 -5.37
N TYR A 29 2.17 -8.28 -4.31
CA TYR A 29 3.54 -8.79 -4.30
C TYR A 29 3.74 -9.98 -5.25
N LEU A 30 2.76 -10.87 -5.37
CA LEU A 30 2.83 -11.98 -6.33
C LEU A 30 2.90 -11.45 -7.77
N ASP A 31 2.04 -10.48 -8.11
CA ASP A 31 2.05 -9.85 -9.44
C ASP A 31 3.34 -9.04 -9.68
N PHE A 32 3.82 -8.34 -8.65
CA PHE A 32 5.11 -7.65 -8.70
C PHE A 32 6.26 -8.62 -8.98
N VAL A 33 6.39 -9.71 -8.24
CA VAL A 33 7.47 -10.70 -8.44
C VAL A 33 7.38 -11.33 -9.84
N ALA A 34 6.18 -11.56 -10.37
CA ALA A 34 6.02 -12.07 -11.73
C ALA A 34 6.47 -11.07 -12.82
N ASN A 35 6.29 -9.76 -12.59
CA ASN A 35 6.43 -8.73 -13.62
C ASN A 35 7.50 -7.67 -13.34
N HIS A 36 8.28 -7.79 -12.26
CA HIS A 36 9.26 -6.78 -11.82
C HIS A 36 10.39 -6.52 -12.82
N GLN A 37 10.72 -7.51 -13.67
CA GLN A 37 11.81 -7.39 -14.66
C GLN A 37 11.54 -6.31 -15.71
N ASN A 38 10.28 -5.91 -15.89
CA ASN A 38 9.87 -4.85 -16.82
C ASN A 38 10.03 -3.44 -16.22
N LEU A 39 10.40 -3.34 -14.93
CA LEU A 39 10.55 -2.08 -14.20
C LEU A 39 12.03 -1.77 -13.97
N SER A 40 12.39 -0.50 -14.03
CA SER A 40 13.70 -0.01 -13.62
C SER A 40 14.01 -0.37 -12.16
N SER A 41 15.29 -0.56 -11.83
CA SER A 41 15.74 -0.88 -10.46
C SER A 41 15.25 0.14 -9.42
N ARG A 42 15.22 1.43 -9.80
CA ARG A 42 14.66 2.50 -8.97
C ARG A 42 13.17 2.28 -8.71
N THR A 43 12.39 1.99 -9.73
CA THR A 43 10.94 1.76 -9.57
C THR A 43 10.64 0.48 -8.81
N GLN A 44 11.42 -0.58 -8.99
CA GLN A 44 11.31 -1.79 -8.17
C GLN A 44 11.46 -1.47 -6.67
N ALA A 45 12.41 -0.61 -6.31
CA ALA A 45 12.57 -0.19 -4.93
C ALA A 45 11.38 0.66 -4.44
N ILE A 46 10.93 1.65 -5.23
CA ILE A 46 9.75 2.46 -4.88
C ILE A 46 8.52 1.57 -4.65
N VAL A 47 8.25 0.62 -5.56
CA VAL A 47 7.14 -0.32 -5.47
C VAL A 47 7.24 -1.19 -4.22
N THR A 48 8.44 -1.69 -3.90
CA THR A 48 8.66 -2.50 -2.69
C THR A 48 8.24 -1.74 -1.43
N PHE A 49 8.62 -0.47 -1.30
CA PHE A 49 8.20 0.36 -0.16
C PHE A 49 6.71 0.73 -0.22
N ALA A 50 6.18 0.98 -1.42
CA ALA A 50 4.78 1.35 -1.59
C ALA A 50 3.83 0.18 -1.26
N LEU A 51 4.26 -1.05 -1.56
CA LEU A 51 3.50 -2.26 -1.27
C LEU A 51 3.65 -2.72 0.18
N CYS A 52 4.77 -2.42 0.85
CA CYS A 52 5.01 -2.79 2.25
C CYS A 52 3.97 -2.19 3.21
N GLY A 53 3.01 -3.00 3.65
CA GLY A 53 2.05 -2.66 4.72
C GLY A 53 0.60 -3.03 4.39
N PHE A 54 -0.16 -3.36 5.43
CA PHE A 54 -1.54 -3.87 5.38
C PHE A 54 -2.59 -2.77 5.17
N ALA A 55 -2.30 -1.79 4.33
CA ALA A 55 -3.24 -0.72 4.01
C ALA A 55 -4.15 -1.16 2.86
N CYS A 56 -5.20 -1.93 3.18
CA CYS A 56 -6.23 -2.36 2.24
C CYS A 56 -7.61 -2.39 2.90
N LEU A 57 -8.67 -2.48 2.10
CA LEU A 57 -10.06 -2.47 2.61
C LEU A 57 -10.36 -3.65 3.55
N SER A 58 -9.76 -4.81 3.30
CA SER A 58 -9.96 -6.01 4.15
C SER A 58 -9.39 -5.83 5.57
N SER A 59 -8.35 -5.00 5.73
CA SER A 59 -7.73 -4.73 7.02
C SER A 59 -8.64 -3.97 7.99
N ILE A 60 -9.67 -3.26 7.50
CA ILE A 60 -10.69 -2.64 8.35
C ILE A 60 -11.42 -3.72 9.15
N ALA A 61 -11.85 -4.80 8.48
CA ALA A 61 -12.54 -5.90 9.14
C ALA A 61 -11.62 -6.64 10.13
N ILE A 62 -10.32 -6.75 9.83
CA ILE A 62 -9.33 -7.35 10.73
C ILE A 62 -9.18 -6.51 12.01
N VAL A 63 -9.08 -5.19 11.89
CA VAL A 63 -8.95 -4.29 13.05
C VAL A 63 -10.24 -4.25 13.87
N VAL A 64 -11.38 -4.07 13.23
CA VAL A 64 -12.69 -4.02 13.91
C VAL A 64 -13.04 -5.37 14.54
N GLY A 65 -12.72 -6.48 13.87
CA GLY A 65 -12.98 -7.82 14.36
C GLY A 65 -12.00 -8.30 15.43
N GLY A 66 -10.71 -7.98 15.28
CA GLY A 66 -9.66 -8.38 16.21
C GLY A 66 -9.56 -7.44 17.42
N ILE A 67 -9.28 -6.16 17.18
CA ILE A 67 -9.12 -5.16 18.26
C ILE A 67 -10.46 -4.82 18.89
N GLY A 68 -11.55 -4.80 18.10
CA GLY A 68 -12.88 -4.52 18.62
C GLY A 68 -13.40 -5.57 19.62
N VAL A 69 -12.78 -6.75 19.74
CA VAL A 69 -13.09 -7.72 20.81
C VAL A 69 -12.42 -7.32 22.14
N LEU A 70 -11.29 -6.63 22.09
CA LEU A 70 -10.58 -6.15 23.28
C LEU A 70 -11.28 -4.93 23.91
N VAL A 71 -11.91 -4.09 23.09
CA VAL A 71 -12.60 -2.87 23.51
C VAL A 71 -13.96 -2.76 22.78
N PRO A 72 -14.95 -3.57 23.15
CA PRO A 72 -16.22 -3.70 22.42
C PRO A 72 -17.04 -2.40 22.34
N GLU A 73 -16.94 -1.55 23.36
CA GLU A 73 -17.62 -0.26 23.43
C GLU A 73 -17.14 0.75 22.37
N ARG A 74 -15.93 0.56 21.79
CA ARG A 74 -15.37 1.42 20.74
C ARG A 74 -15.47 0.83 19.34
N ARG A 75 -16.13 -0.32 19.17
CA ARG A 75 -16.19 -1.02 17.88
C ARG A 75 -16.85 -0.18 16.77
N GLN A 76 -17.85 0.62 17.12
CA GLN A 76 -18.54 1.53 16.20
C GLN A 76 -17.62 2.69 15.75
N GLU A 77 -16.87 3.29 16.68
CA GLU A 77 -15.89 4.33 16.36
C GLU A 77 -14.80 3.79 15.40
N MET A 78 -14.32 2.57 15.65
CA MET A 78 -13.32 1.92 14.80
C MET A 78 -13.83 1.64 13.37
N SER A 79 -15.10 1.26 13.22
CA SER A 79 -15.67 1.01 11.89
C SER A 79 -15.86 2.30 11.10
N GLU A 80 -16.29 3.38 11.76
CA GLU A 80 -16.45 4.71 11.17
C GLU A 80 -15.11 5.31 10.73
N LEU A 81 -14.05 5.13 11.52
CA LEU A 81 -12.70 5.60 11.18
C LEU A 81 -11.95 4.68 10.21
N GLY A 82 -12.46 3.48 9.93
CA GLY A 82 -11.74 2.44 9.19
C GLY A 82 -11.21 2.90 7.82
N LEU A 83 -12.05 3.56 7.03
CA LEU A 83 -11.64 4.05 5.71
C LEU A 83 -10.58 5.16 5.81
N LEU A 84 -10.73 6.08 6.77
CA LEU A 84 -9.75 7.13 7.02
C LEU A 84 -8.40 6.54 7.47
N ALA A 85 -8.43 5.50 8.31
CA ALA A 85 -7.25 4.78 8.75
C ALA A 85 -6.52 4.09 7.58
N VAL A 86 -7.27 3.45 6.66
CA VAL A 86 -6.69 2.86 5.45
C VAL A 86 -6.04 3.94 4.57
N ILE A 87 -6.73 5.06 4.32
CA ILE A 87 -6.17 6.17 3.53
C ILE A 87 -4.89 6.71 4.19
N ALA A 88 -4.90 6.93 5.51
CA ALA A 88 -3.73 7.40 6.25
C ALA A 88 -2.56 6.41 6.15
N ALA A 89 -2.82 5.12 6.29
CA ALA A 89 -1.81 4.08 6.13
C ALA A 89 -1.29 3.97 4.68
N THR A 90 -2.16 4.11 3.68
CA THR A 90 -1.75 4.16 2.26
C THR A 90 -0.81 5.34 2.02
N LEU A 91 -1.14 6.53 2.52
CA LEU A 91 -0.29 7.72 2.40
C LEU A 91 1.06 7.54 3.11
N ALA A 92 1.10 6.90 4.28
CA ALA A 92 2.35 6.58 4.97
C ALA A 92 3.28 5.67 4.14
N ASN A 93 2.70 4.67 3.47
CA ASN A 93 3.47 3.76 2.60
C ASN A 93 3.95 4.48 1.33
N LEU A 94 3.11 5.33 0.73
CA LEU A 94 3.49 6.15 -0.43
C LEU A 94 4.58 7.18 -0.08
N MET A 95 4.53 7.76 1.12
CA MET A 95 5.58 8.66 1.62
C MET A 95 6.90 7.91 1.78
N SER A 96 6.88 6.71 2.39
CA SER A 96 8.07 5.86 2.53
C SER A 96 8.65 5.47 1.16
N ALA A 97 7.78 5.16 0.20
CA ALA A 97 8.17 4.89 -1.19
C ALA A 97 8.81 6.09 -1.89
N THR A 98 8.28 7.28 -1.65
CA THR A 98 8.85 8.53 -2.17
C THR A 98 10.25 8.77 -1.60
N ILE A 99 10.43 8.56 -0.29
CA ILE A 99 11.74 8.67 0.37
C ILE A 99 12.73 7.67 -0.23
N ALA A 100 12.32 6.41 -0.41
CA ALA A 100 13.16 5.40 -1.06
C ALA A 100 13.55 5.81 -2.49
N GLY A 101 12.59 6.34 -3.26
CA GLY A 101 12.83 6.84 -4.62
C GLY A 101 13.76 8.04 -4.71
N ILE A 102 13.87 8.84 -3.63
CA ILE A 102 14.85 9.93 -3.50
C ILE A 102 16.22 9.36 -3.14
N MET A 103 16.30 8.51 -2.11
CA MET A 103 17.58 8.00 -1.60
C MET A 103 18.33 7.10 -2.59
N ILE A 104 17.60 6.34 -3.41
CA ILE A 104 18.18 5.43 -4.42
C ILE A 104 18.55 6.18 -5.71
N SER A 105 18.09 7.43 -5.86
CA SER A 105 18.47 8.30 -6.96
C SER A 105 19.78 9.07 -6.72
N ILE A 106 20.33 8.99 -5.51
CA ILE A 106 21.61 9.60 -5.10
C ILE A 106 22.70 8.52 -5.17
#